data_AF-A0A6A2ZIE6-F1
#
_entry.id   AF-A0A6A2ZIE6-F1
#
_cell.length_a   1.000
_cell.length_b   1.000
_cell.length_c   1.000
_cell.angle_alpha   90.00
_cell.angle_beta   90.00
_cell.angle_gamma   90.00
#
_symmetry.space_group_name_H-M   'P 1'
#
loop_
_entity.id
_entity.type
_entity.pdbx_description
1 polymer ?
#
loop_
_entity_poly.entity_id
_entity_poly.type
_entity_poly.pdbx_seq_one_letter_code
_entity_poly.pdbx_strand_id
1 'polypeptide(L)'
;MVTKQRKDLLVNIPSLLKLDSLLIETLDGFGREKEFWYVSKGNDLTNGDSRREGKWWHPVVKVPPNGLSETSQKWLQSEKEAVSQVLKAAMAINAAVLSEIEVPKSYIDSLPKRVLVEYFDLAQFLSTMDLSTEHRVLDLKNRIEVSMIIWKRKMHHKDGRLPWGSPIISEKGELFEERVETILCLIKHCFPGLPQSALNVSKIQENKDVGHAILESYSRVIESLAFTIMWRIEDVLHADSLTHTSSPANSLNSDDDATRPSSLYTPTLSNFISWRPSSSSAWKTC
;
A
#
# COMPACT_ATOMS: atom_id res chain seq x y z
N MET A 1 -39.53 -13.10 15.68
CA MET A 1 -38.30 -12.71 14.94
C MET A 1 -37.56 -11.67 15.78
N VAL A 2 -36.24 -11.74 15.88
CA VAL A 2 -35.42 -10.72 16.58
C VAL A 2 -34.54 -10.03 15.55
N THR A 3 -34.56 -8.71 15.51
CA THR A 3 -33.68 -7.90 14.67
C THR A 3 -32.26 -7.95 15.23
N LYS A 4 -31.26 -8.17 14.36
CA LYS A 4 -29.84 -8.16 14.72
C LYS A 4 -29.07 -7.31 13.71
N GLN A 5 -27.98 -6.70 14.16
CA GLN A 5 -27.05 -6.00 13.28
C GLN A 5 -26.41 -6.98 12.30
N ARG A 6 -26.15 -6.52 11.07
CA ARG A 6 -25.46 -7.29 10.04
C ARG A 6 -24.05 -7.66 10.52
N LYS A 7 -23.58 -8.88 10.19
CA LYS A 7 -22.37 -9.48 10.78
C LYS A 7 -21.09 -8.69 10.49
N ASP A 8 -20.93 -8.26 9.24
CA ASP A 8 -19.84 -7.39 8.77
C ASP A 8 -19.81 -6.07 9.57
N LEU A 9 -20.96 -5.42 9.76
CA LEU A 9 -21.06 -4.17 10.51
C LEU A 9 -20.79 -4.37 12.00
N LEU A 10 -21.28 -5.47 12.57
CA LEU A 10 -21.10 -5.80 13.99
C LEU A 10 -19.62 -5.94 14.37
N VAL A 11 -18.80 -6.49 13.46
CA VAL A 11 -17.36 -6.70 13.68
C VAL A 11 -16.54 -5.48 13.26
N ASN A 12 -16.80 -4.92 12.08
CA ASN A 12 -15.92 -3.93 11.48
C ASN A 12 -16.13 -2.53 12.03
N ILE A 13 -17.37 -2.12 12.37
CA ILE A 13 -17.62 -0.75 12.88
C ILE A 13 -16.88 -0.48 14.20
N PRO A 14 -16.98 -1.34 15.24
CA PRO A 14 -16.22 -1.13 16.48
C PRO A 14 -14.71 -1.15 16.25
N SER A 15 -14.23 -1.99 15.33
CA SER A 15 -12.82 -2.07 14.98
C SER A 15 -12.33 -0.76 14.35
N LEU A 16 -13.07 -0.20 13.39
CA LEU A 16 -12.74 1.07 12.75
C LEU A 16 -12.77 2.24 13.75
N LEU A 17 -13.76 2.30 14.63
CA LEU A 17 -13.81 3.31 15.70
C LEU A 17 -12.59 3.25 16.60
N LYS A 18 -12.12 2.05 16.95
CA LYS A 18 -10.90 1.87 17.74
C LYS A 18 -9.66 2.36 16.99
N LEU A 19 -9.55 2.06 15.69
CA LEU A 19 -8.45 2.56 14.87
C LEU A 19 -8.45 4.09 14.76
N ASP A 20 -9.63 4.70 14.61
CA ASP A 20 -9.82 6.15 14.59
C ASP A 20 -9.35 6.78 15.92
N SER A 21 -9.83 6.28 17.06
CA SER A 21 -9.38 6.76 18.37
C SER A 21 -7.86 6.68 18.55
N LEU A 22 -7.22 5.60 18.11
CA LEU A 22 -5.75 5.47 18.17
C LEU A 22 -5.03 6.56 17.35
N LEU A 23 -5.54 6.92 16.17
CA LEU A 23 -4.94 8.01 15.37
C LEU A 23 -5.10 9.37 16.03
N ILE A 24 -6.26 9.64 16.64
CA ILE A 24 -6.50 10.87 17.38
C ILE A 24 -5.61 10.95 18.61
N GLU A 25 -5.47 9.87 19.37
CA GLU A 25 -4.58 9.79 20.53
C GLU A 25 -3.11 10.04 20.15
N THR A 26 -2.63 9.47 19.04
CA THR A 26 -1.30 9.75 18.50
C THR A 26 -1.15 11.24 18.18
N LEU A 27 -2.12 11.86 17.50
CA LEU A 27 -2.09 13.30 17.19
C LEU A 27 -2.07 14.18 18.45
N ASP A 28 -2.85 13.84 19.47
CA ASP A 28 -2.88 14.54 20.75
C ASP A 28 -1.54 14.42 21.51
N GLY A 29 -0.81 13.32 21.30
CA GLY A 29 0.53 13.10 21.84
C GLY A 29 1.55 14.16 21.42
N PHE A 30 1.44 14.68 20.18
CA PHE A 30 2.34 15.72 19.64
C PHE A 30 2.17 17.11 20.27
N GLY A 31 1.19 17.31 21.18
CA GLY A 31 0.92 18.59 21.80
C GLY A 31 1.86 19.00 22.94
N ARG A 32 2.69 18.09 23.47
CA ARG A 32 3.33 18.26 24.80
C ARG A 32 4.75 18.83 24.74
N GLU A 33 5.62 18.30 23.87
CA GLU A 33 7.02 18.75 23.73
C GLU A 33 7.38 18.76 22.23
N LYS A 34 7.98 19.85 21.76
CA LYS A 34 8.29 20.04 20.33
C LYS A 34 9.74 20.46 20.14
N GLU A 35 10.61 19.46 20.04
CA GLU A 35 12.00 19.64 19.61
C GLU A 35 12.09 19.98 18.11
N PHE A 36 11.03 19.74 17.35
CA PHE A 36 10.93 20.09 15.93
C PHE A 36 9.84 21.13 15.70
N TRP A 37 9.96 21.90 14.62
CA TRP A 37 8.99 22.93 14.23
C TRP A 37 8.80 23.01 12.72
N TYR A 38 7.72 23.63 12.30
CA TYR A 38 7.40 23.83 10.89
C TYR A 38 7.59 25.29 10.50
N VAL A 39 8.26 25.53 9.37
CA VAL A 39 8.51 26.87 8.82
C VAL A 39 7.77 27.02 7.49
N SER A 40 7.17 28.19 7.28
CA SER A 40 6.57 28.55 5.98
C SER A 40 7.67 28.79 4.94
N LYS A 41 7.52 28.23 3.75
CA LYS A 41 8.55 28.22 2.69
C LYS A 41 8.91 29.63 2.15
N GLY A 42 8.17 30.68 2.50
CA GLY A 42 8.35 32.05 1.99
C GLY A 42 9.69 32.71 2.34
N ASN A 43 10.44 32.21 3.32
CA ASN A 43 11.60 32.91 3.86
C ASN A 43 12.96 32.20 3.67
N ASP A 44 13.01 30.98 3.13
CA ASP A 44 14.24 30.17 3.16
C ASP A 44 14.42 29.39 1.84
N LEU A 45 14.91 30.09 0.81
CA LEU A 45 15.22 29.56 -0.54
C LEU A 45 16.59 28.86 -0.63
N THR A 46 17.25 28.58 0.49
CA THR A 46 18.70 28.28 0.51
C THR A 46 19.07 26.81 0.46
N ASN A 47 18.19 25.87 0.80
CA ASN A 47 18.52 24.45 0.81
C ASN A 47 17.67 23.65 -0.19
N GLY A 48 18.29 23.34 -1.33
CA GLY A 48 17.75 22.44 -2.35
C GLY A 48 17.70 21.01 -1.84
N ASP A 49 16.56 20.61 -1.31
CA ASP A 49 16.31 19.25 -0.83
C ASP A 49 15.51 18.48 -1.89
N SER A 50 16.24 17.70 -2.69
CA SER A 50 15.79 17.07 -3.94
C SER A 50 14.67 16.02 -3.79
N ARG A 51 14.33 15.58 -2.57
CA ARG A 51 13.15 14.71 -2.33
C ARG A 51 11.81 15.46 -2.25
N ARG A 52 11.81 16.80 -2.19
CA ARG A 52 10.59 17.61 -1.97
C ARG A 52 9.99 18.20 -3.25
N GLU A 53 10.40 17.70 -4.41
CA GLU A 53 10.03 18.25 -5.72
C GLU A 53 8.51 18.12 -6.02
N GLY A 54 7.77 17.30 -5.27
CA GLY A 54 6.36 17.02 -5.54
C GLY A 54 5.29 17.80 -4.77
N LYS A 55 5.61 18.53 -3.68
CA LYS A 55 4.57 19.09 -2.78
C LYS A 55 4.93 20.47 -2.23
N TRP A 56 4.99 21.46 -3.11
CA TRP A 56 5.38 22.83 -2.82
C TRP A 56 4.53 23.54 -1.76
N TRP A 57 3.33 23.03 -1.45
CA TRP A 57 2.40 23.57 -0.44
C TRP A 57 2.61 23.04 0.98
N HIS A 58 3.51 22.07 1.22
CA HIS A 58 3.75 21.56 2.56
C HIS A 58 4.79 22.39 3.34
N PRO A 59 4.54 22.70 4.63
CA PRO A 59 5.53 23.36 5.49
C PRO A 59 6.81 22.54 5.61
N VAL A 60 7.94 23.24 5.75
CA VAL A 60 9.25 22.61 5.91
C VAL A 60 9.46 22.31 7.39
N VAL A 61 9.64 21.04 7.73
CA VAL A 61 10.08 20.65 9.07
C VAL A 61 11.55 21.05 9.29
N LYS A 62 11.85 21.57 10.47
CA LYS A 62 13.18 21.86 10.98
C LYS A 62 13.34 21.18 12.35
N VAL A 63 14.56 20.79 12.64
CA VAL A 63 15.01 20.15 13.89
C VAL A 63 16.20 20.95 14.45
N PRO A 64 16.60 20.74 15.71
CA PRO A 64 17.77 21.41 16.28
C PRO A 64 19.04 21.05 15.51
N PRO A 65 20.09 21.90 15.51
CA PRO A 65 21.31 21.66 14.74
C PRO A 65 22.07 20.38 15.14
N ASN A 66 21.87 19.92 16.38
CA ASN A 66 22.47 18.69 16.91
C ASN A 66 21.54 17.47 16.79
N GLY A 67 20.42 17.59 16.05
CA GLY A 67 19.39 16.58 15.97
C GLY A 67 18.41 16.60 17.16
N LEU A 68 17.50 15.64 17.15
CA LEU A 68 16.55 15.35 18.22
C LEU A 68 17.24 14.63 19.39
N SER A 69 16.63 14.71 20.58
CA SER A 69 17.03 13.88 21.70
C SER A 69 16.75 12.40 21.41
N GLU A 70 17.55 11.51 22.00
CA GLU A 70 17.35 10.06 21.86
C GLU A 70 15.95 9.64 22.35
N THR A 71 15.42 10.32 23.39
CA THR A 71 14.06 10.12 23.90
C THR A 71 13.00 10.48 22.87
N SER A 72 13.12 11.65 22.23
CA SER A 72 12.19 12.11 21.21
C SER A 72 12.26 11.26 19.95
N GLN A 73 13.46 10.86 19.52
CA GLN A 73 13.67 9.97 18.38
C GLN A 73 13.03 8.59 18.60
N LYS A 74 13.26 7.97 19.77
CA LYS A 74 12.64 6.67 20.12
C LYS A 74 11.12 6.77 20.21
N TRP A 75 10.61 7.86 20.79
CA TRP A 75 9.17 8.09 20.86
C TRP A 75 8.54 8.23 19.47
N LEU A 76 9.12 9.05 18.58
CA LEU A 76 8.65 9.19 17.19
C LEU A 76 8.66 7.86 16.43
N GLN A 77 9.70 7.04 16.62
CA GLN A 77 9.79 5.72 16.01
C GLN A 77 8.68 4.78 16.53
N SER A 78 8.39 4.82 17.84
CA SER A 78 7.28 4.06 18.44
C SER A 78 5.92 4.51 17.90
N GLU A 79 5.67 5.83 17.78
CA GLU A 79 4.43 6.34 17.18
C GLU A 79 4.30 5.95 15.71
N LYS A 80 5.41 6.02 14.94
CA LYS A 80 5.44 5.56 13.56
C LYS A 80 5.02 4.10 13.43
N GLU A 81 5.54 3.23 14.30
CA GLU A 81 5.21 1.80 14.32
C GLU A 81 3.74 1.56 14.69
N ALA A 82 3.22 2.27 15.70
CA ALA A 82 1.82 2.20 16.09
C ALA A 82 0.88 2.62 14.94
N VAL A 83 1.16 3.77 14.30
CA VAL A 83 0.38 4.27 13.15
C VAL A 83 0.50 3.32 11.94
N SER A 84 1.66 2.69 11.73
CA SER A 84 1.83 1.68 10.68
C SER A 84 0.95 0.46 10.90
N GLN A 85 0.76 0.02 12.14
CA GLN A 85 -0.18 -1.06 12.46
C GLN A 85 -1.63 -0.65 12.20
N VAL A 86 -2.02 0.57 12.57
CA VAL A 86 -3.35 1.12 12.26
C VAL A 86 -3.59 1.17 10.75
N LEU A 87 -2.61 1.66 9.99
CA LEU A 87 -2.65 1.70 8.53
C LEU A 87 -2.91 0.30 7.95
N LYS A 88 -2.13 -0.70 8.37
CA LYS A 88 -2.28 -2.10 7.92
C LYS A 88 -3.66 -2.67 8.25
N ALA A 89 -4.16 -2.43 9.46
CA ALA A 89 -5.49 -2.90 9.88
C ALA A 89 -6.61 -2.25 9.06
N ALA A 90 -6.55 -0.94 8.84
CA ALA A 90 -7.51 -0.21 8.00
C ALA A 90 -7.48 -0.69 6.55
N MET A 91 -6.28 -0.90 5.99
CA MET A 91 -6.09 -1.43 4.64
C MET A 91 -6.69 -2.82 4.47
N ALA A 92 -6.58 -3.69 5.48
CA ALA A 92 -7.14 -5.04 5.47
C ALA A 92 -8.67 -5.02 5.51
N ILE A 93 -9.27 -4.22 6.40
CA ILE A 93 -10.73 -4.03 6.46
C ILE A 93 -11.24 -3.49 5.12
N ASN A 94 -10.59 -2.46 4.56
CA ASN A 94 -10.97 -1.89 3.26
C ASN A 94 -10.91 -2.92 2.13
N ALA A 95 -9.85 -3.74 2.10
CA ALA A 95 -9.69 -4.81 1.11
C ALA A 95 -10.76 -5.89 1.24
N ALA A 96 -11.08 -6.32 2.47
CA ALA A 96 -12.12 -7.31 2.74
C ALA A 96 -13.52 -6.81 2.33
N VAL A 97 -13.84 -5.54 2.61
CA VAL A 97 -15.13 -4.95 2.18
C VAL A 97 -15.20 -4.87 0.66
N LEU A 98 -14.12 -4.43 0.00
CA LEU A 98 -14.07 -4.35 -1.46
C LEU A 98 -14.15 -5.73 -2.13
N SER A 99 -13.67 -6.81 -1.50
CA SER A 99 -13.80 -8.16 -2.05
C SER A 99 -15.25 -8.67 -1.98
N GLU A 100 -16.01 -8.29 -0.94
CA GLU A 100 -17.44 -8.61 -0.77
C GLU A 100 -18.38 -7.80 -1.66
N ILE A 101 -18.00 -6.60 -2.12
CA ILE A 101 -18.80 -5.82 -3.07
C ILE A 101 -18.85 -6.54 -4.43
N GLU A 102 -20.08 -6.74 -4.94
CA GLU A 102 -20.33 -7.39 -6.23
C GLU A 102 -19.66 -6.63 -7.38
N VAL A 103 -19.10 -7.36 -8.34
CA VAL A 103 -18.50 -6.77 -9.54
C VAL A 103 -19.63 -6.26 -10.46
N PRO A 104 -19.67 -4.97 -10.83
CA PRO A 104 -20.72 -4.43 -11.66
C PRO A 104 -20.78 -5.08 -13.06
N LYS A 105 -21.99 -5.27 -13.58
CA LYS A 105 -22.20 -5.86 -14.92
C LYS A 105 -21.58 -5.01 -16.03
N SER A 106 -21.69 -3.69 -15.91
CA SER A 106 -21.04 -2.69 -16.78
C SER A 106 -19.53 -2.93 -16.90
N TYR A 107 -18.85 -3.18 -15.78
CA TYR A 107 -17.43 -3.48 -15.73
C TYR A 107 -17.14 -4.79 -16.48
N ILE A 108 -17.92 -5.84 -16.17
CA ILE A 108 -17.79 -7.15 -16.83
C ILE A 108 -17.96 -7.03 -18.35
N ASP A 109 -18.94 -6.26 -18.81
CA ASP A 109 -19.24 -6.06 -20.24
C ASP A 109 -18.17 -5.25 -20.96
N SER A 110 -17.43 -4.40 -20.22
CA SER A 110 -16.29 -3.64 -20.74
C SER A 110 -15.01 -4.47 -20.89
N LEU A 111 -14.96 -5.68 -20.31
CA LEU A 111 -13.77 -6.52 -20.32
C LEU A 111 -13.46 -7.07 -21.72
N PRO A 112 -12.17 -7.21 -22.09
CA PRO A 112 -11.79 -7.80 -23.36
C PRO A 112 -12.27 -9.26 -23.45
N LYS A 113 -12.89 -9.63 -24.58
CA LYS A 113 -13.45 -10.98 -24.84
C LYS A 113 -12.39 -12.09 -24.86
N ARG A 114 -11.11 -11.74 -25.05
CA ARG A 114 -9.96 -12.65 -24.97
C ARG A 114 -8.94 -12.05 -24.02
N VAL A 115 -8.55 -12.79 -22.99
CA VAL A 115 -7.36 -12.50 -22.19
C VAL A 115 -6.23 -13.34 -22.74
N LEU A 116 -5.07 -12.71 -22.94
CA LEU A 116 -3.79 -13.25 -23.43
C LEU A 116 -3.16 -14.35 -22.56
N VAL A 117 -3.90 -14.95 -21.63
CA VAL A 117 -3.32 -15.77 -20.57
C VAL A 117 -3.86 -17.17 -20.67
N GLU A 118 -3.31 -17.92 -21.61
CA GLU A 118 -3.43 -19.39 -21.63
C GLU A 118 -2.37 -20.06 -20.74
N TYR A 119 -1.31 -19.34 -20.33
CA TYR A 119 -0.33 -19.79 -19.35
C TYR A 119 0.18 -18.59 -18.54
N PHE A 120 -0.38 -18.36 -17.34
CA PHE A 120 0.18 -17.39 -16.39
C PHE A 120 1.24 -18.09 -15.55
N ASP A 121 2.51 -18.02 -15.95
CA ASP A 121 3.58 -18.18 -14.97
C ASP A 121 3.75 -16.86 -14.24
N LEU A 122 3.09 -16.78 -13.08
CA LEU A 122 3.11 -15.65 -12.16
C LEU A 122 4.54 -15.21 -11.79
N ALA A 123 5.48 -16.15 -11.66
CA ALA A 123 6.86 -15.85 -11.28
C ALA A 123 7.65 -15.24 -12.46
N GLN A 124 7.43 -15.74 -13.68
CA GLN A 124 8.00 -15.16 -14.90
C GLN A 124 7.36 -13.80 -15.23
N PHE A 125 6.06 -13.66 -14.98
CA PHE A 125 5.34 -12.41 -15.17
C PHE A 125 5.85 -11.32 -14.22
N LEU A 126 5.96 -11.62 -12.93
CA LEU A 126 6.46 -10.64 -11.95
C LEU A 126 7.94 -10.28 -12.11
N SER A 127 8.77 -11.19 -12.63
CA SER A 127 10.21 -10.93 -12.85
C SER A 127 10.50 -10.08 -14.09
N THR A 128 9.52 -9.89 -14.97
CA THR A 128 9.65 -9.10 -16.21
C THR A 128 8.99 -7.71 -16.12
N MET A 129 8.29 -7.41 -15.02
CA MET A 129 7.52 -6.17 -14.89
C MET A 129 8.31 -5.04 -14.24
N ASP A 130 8.24 -3.88 -14.88
CA ASP A 130 8.81 -2.65 -14.38
C ASP A 130 7.87 -1.95 -13.40
N LEU A 131 8.39 -1.68 -12.19
CA LEU A 131 7.71 -1.01 -11.09
C LEU A 131 8.26 0.41 -10.86
N SER A 132 8.96 0.96 -11.85
CA SER A 132 9.61 2.28 -11.79
C SER A 132 8.66 3.44 -11.51
N THR A 133 7.38 3.32 -11.89
CA THR A 133 6.38 4.39 -11.74
C THR A 133 5.07 3.86 -11.22
N GLU A 134 4.38 4.70 -10.44
CA GLU A 134 3.05 4.44 -9.88
C GLU A 134 2.04 4.00 -10.95
N HIS A 135 2.07 4.63 -12.13
CA HIS A 135 1.20 4.27 -13.25
C HIS A 135 1.42 2.84 -13.75
N ARG A 136 2.67 2.35 -13.81
CA ARG A 136 2.98 0.98 -14.24
C ARG A 136 2.52 -0.04 -13.20
N VAL A 137 2.67 0.28 -11.91
CA VAL A 137 2.16 -0.54 -10.81
C VAL A 137 0.64 -0.63 -10.85
N LEU A 138 -0.05 0.49 -11.11
CA LEU A 138 -1.51 0.52 -11.21
C LEU A 138 -2.03 -0.25 -12.43
N ASP A 139 -1.38 -0.10 -13.59
CA ASP A 139 -1.71 -0.88 -14.80
C ASP A 139 -1.55 -2.39 -14.54
N LEU A 140 -0.46 -2.78 -13.89
CA LEU A 140 -0.24 -4.17 -13.48
C LEU A 140 -1.35 -4.69 -12.57
N LYS A 141 -1.72 -3.93 -11.53
CA LYS A 141 -2.83 -4.26 -10.63
C LYS A 141 -4.13 -4.46 -11.41
N ASN A 142 -4.49 -3.53 -12.29
CA ASN A 142 -5.68 -3.63 -13.14
C ASN A 142 -5.66 -4.90 -14.01
N ARG A 143 -4.53 -5.22 -14.63
CA ARG A 143 -4.39 -6.42 -15.49
C ARG A 143 -4.54 -7.71 -14.70
N ILE A 144 -4.00 -7.78 -13.48
CA ILE A 144 -4.15 -8.93 -12.59
C ILE A 144 -5.62 -9.10 -12.19
N GLU A 145 -6.29 -8.03 -11.76
CA GLU A 145 -7.70 -8.05 -11.35
C GLU A 145 -8.63 -8.46 -12.50
N VAL A 146 -8.41 -7.92 -13.71
CA VAL A 146 -9.15 -8.33 -14.91
C VAL A 146 -8.95 -9.81 -15.21
N SER A 147 -7.71 -10.29 -15.13
CA SER A 147 -7.39 -11.70 -15.38
C SER A 147 -8.10 -12.62 -14.37
N MET A 148 -8.14 -12.23 -13.10
CA MET A 148 -8.84 -12.96 -12.05
C MET A 148 -10.35 -13.04 -12.30
N ILE A 149 -11.00 -11.92 -12.67
CA ILE A 149 -12.44 -11.90 -12.97
C ILE A 149 -12.78 -12.82 -14.14
N ILE A 150 -11.97 -12.77 -15.21
CA ILE A 150 -12.22 -13.59 -16.40
C ILE A 150 -11.97 -15.07 -16.12
N TRP A 151 -10.97 -15.37 -15.32
CA TRP A 151 -10.69 -16.73 -14.87
C TRP A 151 -11.84 -17.28 -13.99
N LYS A 152 -12.32 -16.53 -12.99
CA LYS A 152 -13.50 -16.89 -12.18
C LYS A 152 -14.73 -17.14 -13.06
N ARG A 153 -14.99 -16.28 -14.05
CA ARG A 153 -16.11 -16.44 -14.99
C ARG A 153 -15.98 -17.71 -15.85
N LYS A 154 -14.78 -18.03 -16.34
CA LYS A 154 -14.51 -19.26 -17.10
C LYS A 154 -14.75 -20.52 -16.26
N MET A 155 -14.44 -20.49 -14.97
CA MET A 155 -14.70 -21.60 -14.06
C MET A 155 -16.20 -21.77 -13.76
N HIS A 156 -16.95 -20.68 -13.58
CA HIS A 156 -18.40 -20.74 -13.34
C HIS A 156 -19.24 -21.15 -14.57
N HIS A 157 -18.76 -20.91 -15.80
CA HIS A 157 -19.45 -21.31 -17.03
C HIS A 157 -19.26 -22.79 -17.44
N LYS A 158 -18.62 -23.61 -16.60
CA LYS A 158 -18.24 -25.00 -16.94
C LYS A 158 -19.42 -25.99 -17.01
N ASP A 159 -20.65 -25.58 -16.68
CA ASP A 159 -21.88 -26.37 -16.90
C ASP A 159 -22.43 -26.30 -18.34
N GLY A 160 -21.84 -25.48 -19.22
CA GLY A 160 -22.26 -25.32 -20.61
C GLY A 160 -21.16 -25.68 -21.61
N ARG A 161 -20.99 -26.98 -21.89
CA ARG A 161 -20.40 -27.58 -23.11
C ARG A 161 -19.44 -26.67 -23.92
N LEU A 162 -18.15 -26.63 -23.54
CA LEU A 162 -17.06 -26.23 -24.45
C LEU A 162 -16.12 -27.43 -24.69
N PRO A 163 -15.76 -27.74 -25.94
CA PRO A 163 -15.02 -28.97 -26.29
C PRO A 163 -13.50 -28.92 -26.06
N TRP A 164 -13.00 -27.99 -25.24
CA TRP A 164 -11.56 -27.81 -24.99
C TRP A 164 -11.32 -27.47 -23.52
N GLY A 165 -10.75 -28.39 -22.74
CA GLY A 165 -10.23 -28.09 -21.40
C GLY A 165 -10.27 -29.27 -20.44
N SER A 166 -9.12 -29.91 -20.26
CA SER A 166 -8.87 -31.07 -19.38
C SER A 166 -9.36 -30.88 -17.93
N PRO A 167 -9.62 -31.98 -17.18
CA PRO A 167 -10.11 -31.95 -15.79
C PRO A 167 -9.13 -31.34 -14.77
N ILE A 168 -7.87 -31.11 -15.16
CA ILE A 168 -6.73 -30.73 -14.30
C ILE A 168 -6.80 -29.26 -13.82
N ILE A 169 -7.73 -28.45 -14.34
CA ILE A 169 -7.79 -27.00 -14.05
C ILE A 169 -8.48 -26.69 -12.71
N SER A 170 -9.21 -27.62 -12.09
CA SER A 170 -9.97 -27.32 -10.86
C SER A 170 -9.06 -27.12 -9.63
N GLU A 171 -8.11 -28.03 -9.37
CA GLU A 171 -7.18 -27.93 -8.23
C GLU A 171 -6.12 -26.82 -8.40
N LYS A 172 -5.76 -26.50 -9.65
CA LYS A 172 -4.84 -25.38 -9.94
C LYS A 172 -5.51 -24.01 -9.78
N GLY A 173 -6.84 -23.99 -9.68
CA GLY A 173 -7.62 -22.77 -9.62
C GLY A 173 -7.53 -22.05 -8.29
N GLU A 174 -7.78 -22.77 -7.19
CA GLU A 174 -7.68 -22.22 -5.83
C GLU A 174 -6.27 -21.68 -5.57
N LEU A 175 -5.24 -22.42 -6.01
CA LEU A 175 -3.85 -21.96 -5.94
C LEU A 175 -3.58 -20.71 -6.78
N PHE A 176 -4.29 -20.51 -7.90
CA PHE A 176 -4.15 -19.29 -8.71
C PHE A 176 -4.80 -18.09 -8.03
N GLU A 177 -5.99 -18.28 -7.45
CA GLU A 177 -6.69 -17.24 -6.69
C GLU A 177 -5.89 -16.78 -5.48
N GLU A 178 -5.43 -17.71 -4.63
CA GLU A 178 -4.60 -17.43 -3.45
C GLU A 178 -3.32 -16.67 -3.83
N ARG A 179 -2.68 -17.06 -4.94
CA ARG A 179 -1.47 -16.40 -5.45
C ARG A 179 -1.75 -14.98 -5.94
N VAL A 180 -2.86 -14.76 -6.64
CA VAL A 180 -3.26 -13.44 -7.12
C VAL A 180 -3.58 -12.52 -5.94
N GLU A 181 -4.34 -13.00 -4.96
CA GLU A 181 -4.65 -12.25 -3.74
C GLU A 181 -3.39 -11.87 -2.97
N THR A 182 -2.45 -12.82 -2.84
CA THR A 182 -1.13 -12.56 -2.23
C THR A 182 -0.39 -11.45 -2.95
N ILE A 183 -0.40 -11.42 -4.29
CA ILE A 183 0.27 -10.37 -5.06
C ILE A 183 -0.41 -9.04 -4.92
N LEU A 184 -1.74 -8.99 -5.00
CA LEU A 184 -2.49 -7.76 -4.82
C LEU A 184 -2.23 -7.18 -3.42
N CYS A 185 -2.12 -8.03 -2.41
CA CYS A 185 -1.72 -7.64 -1.06
C CYS A 185 -0.27 -7.08 -1.03
N LEU A 186 0.69 -7.76 -1.65
CA LEU A 186 2.07 -7.28 -1.75
C LEU A 186 2.17 -5.93 -2.45
N ILE A 187 1.44 -5.74 -3.56
CA ILE A 187 1.35 -4.45 -4.25
C ILE A 187 0.81 -3.38 -3.31
N LYS A 188 -0.26 -3.66 -2.55
CA LYS A 188 -0.84 -2.70 -1.60
C LYS A 188 0.16 -2.34 -0.49
N HIS A 189 0.94 -3.30 0.00
CA HIS A 189 1.96 -3.08 1.04
C HIS A 189 3.17 -2.29 0.53
N CYS A 190 3.64 -2.58 -0.69
CA CYS A 190 4.78 -1.88 -1.29
C CYS A 190 4.40 -0.47 -1.77
N PHE A 191 3.14 -0.25 -2.13
CA PHE A 191 2.64 1.00 -2.68
C PHE A 191 1.35 1.43 -1.94
N PRO A 192 1.44 1.81 -0.66
CA PRO A 192 0.27 2.21 0.14
C PRO A 192 -0.42 3.48 -0.38
N GLY A 193 0.28 4.30 -1.16
CA GLY A 193 -0.29 5.48 -1.83
C GLY A 193 -0.84 5.21 -3.23
N LEU A 194 -0.90 3.94 -3.68
CA LEU A 194 -1.35 3.60 -5.03
C LEU A 194 -2.83 4.02 -5.22
N PRO A 195 -3.20 4.61 -6.38
CA PRO A 195 -4.58 4.96 -6.65
C PRO A 195 -5.47 3.72 -6.68
N GLN A 196 -6.77 3.92 -6.48
CA GLN A 196 -7.74 2.83 -6.62
C GLN A 196 -7.70 2.26 -8.05
N SER A 197 -7.79 0.93 -8.15
CA SER A 197 -7.88 0.24 -9.44
C SER A 197 -9.21 0.54 -10.12
N ALA A 198 -9.26 0.36 -11.44
CA ALA A 198 -10.46 0.56 -12.23
C ALA A 198 -11.63 -0.32 -11.74
N LEU A 199 -11.33 -1.55 -11.30
CA LEU A 199 -12.32 -2.43 -10.68
C LEU A 199 -12.88 -1.84 -9.39
N ASN A 200 -12.02 -1.40 -8.47
CA ASN A 200 -12.46 -0.85 -7.19
C ASN A 200 -13.27 0.44 -7.37
N VAL A 201 -12.84 1.31 -8.29
CA VAL A 201 -13.59 2.52 -8.65
C VAL A 201 -15.00 2.15 -9.15
N SER A 202 -15.10 1.18 -10.06
CA SER A 202 -16.41 0.73 -10.57
C SER A 202 -17.28 0.11 -9.48
N LYS A 203 -16.70 -0.75 -8.62
CA LYS A 203 -17.38 -1.32 -7.45
C LYS A 203 -17.96 -0.24 -6.55
N ILE A 204 -17.17 0.79 -6.22
CA ILE A 204 -17.62 1.88 -5.35
C ILE A 204 -18.71 2.72 -6.02
N GLN A 205 -18.55 3.04 -7.31
CA GLN A 205 -19.48 3.89 -8.04
C GLN A 205 -20.86 3.26 -8.21
N GLU A 206 -20.94 1.93 -8.40
CA GLU A 206 -22.18 1.22 -8.67
C GLU A 206 -22.73 0.44 -7.46
N ASN A 207 -22.04 0.50 -6.31
CA ASN A 207 -22.50 -0.13 -5.07
C ASN A 207 -23.82 0.49 -4.58
N LYS A 208 -24.77 -0.37 -4.18
CA LYS A 208 -26.07 0.02 -3.60
C LYS A 208 -26.21 -0.36 -2.14
N ASP A 209 -25.25 -1.09 -1.59
CA ASP A 209 -25.24 -1.50 -0.19
C ASP A 209 -24.67 -0.38 0.68
N VAL A 210 -25.54 0.25 1.49
CA VAL A 210 -25.17 1.35 2.37
C VAL A 210 -24.15 0.93 3.42
N GLY A 211 -24.24 -0.30 3.94
CA GLY A 211 -23.31 -0.77 4.96
C GLY A 211 -21.90 -0.98 4.38
N HIS A 212 -21.79 -1.54 3.17
CA HIS A 212 -20.48 -1.63 2.49
C HIS A 212 -19.94 -0.24 2.13
N ALA A 213 -20.80 0.69 1.72
CA ALA A 213 -20.37 2.07 1.44
C ALA A 213 -19.78 2.75 2.69
N ILE A 214 -20.41 2.58 3.86
CA ILE A 214 -19.89 3.09 5.13
C ILE A 214 -18.56 2.42 5.48
N LEU A 215 -18.50 1.09 5.41
CA LEU A 215 -17.28 0.35 5.76
C LEU A 215 -16.10 0.68 4.83
N GLU A 216 -16.31 0.72 3.51
CA GLU A 216 -15.29 1.09 2.53
C GLU A 216 -14.80 2.51 2.75
N SER A 217 -15.71 3.47 2.82
CA SER A 217 -15.34 4.88 2.90
C SER A 217 -14.66 5.22 4.22
N TYR A 218 -15.16 4.68 5.35
CA TYR A 218 -14.57 4.95 6.66
C TYR A 218 -13.18 4.30 6.79
N SER A 219 -13.03 3.04 6.40
CA SER A 219 -11.72 2.37 6.39
C SER A 219 -10.71 3.07 5.49
N ARG A 220 -11.14 3.57 4.32
CA ARG A 220 -10.29 4.33 3.40
C ARG A 220 -9.84 5.69 3.97
N VAL A 221 -10.71 6.39 4.69
CA VAL A 221 -10.35 7.64 5.35
C VAL A 221 -9.32 7.40 6.46
N ILE A 222 -9.51 6.35 7.27
CA ILE A 222 -8.53 5.95 8.30
C ILE A 222 -7.20 5.56 7.65
N GLU A 223 -7.21 4.77 6.57
CA GLU A 223 -6.02 4.43 5.77
C GLU A 223 -5.28 5.71 5.33
N SER A 224 -5.99 6.66 4.73
CA SER A 224 -5.41 7.94 4.27
C SER A 224 -4.84 8.77 5.42
N LEU A 225 -5.53 8.85 6.55
CA LEU A 225 -5.08 9.62 7.71
C LEU A 225 -3.83 8.99 8.34
N ALA A 226 -3.84 7.67 8.56
CA ALA A 226 -2.70 6.93 9.10
C ALA A 226 -1.46 7.08 8.20
N PHE A 227 -1.62 6.92 6.88
CA PHE A 227 -0.52 7.15 5.93
C PHE A 227 0.02 8.58 6.02
N THR A 228 -0.85 9.57 6.14
CA THR A 228 -0.45 10.98 6.25
C THR A 228 0.33 11.25 7.54
N ILE A 229 -0.14 10.74 8.68
CA ILE A 229 0.54 10.89 9.99
C ILE A 229 1.90 10.20 9.94
N MET A 230 1.96 8.95 9.48
CA MET A 230 3.21 8.20 9.34
C MET A 230 4.21 8.95 8.46
N TRP A 231 3.77 9.48 7.32
CA TRP A 231 4.63 10.24 6.41
C TRP A 231 5.15 11.54 7.06
N ARG A 232 4.36 12.19 7.91
CA ARG A 232 4.82 13.36 8.67
C ARG A 232 5.87 13.04 9.71
N ILE A 233 5.73 11.90 10.38
CA ILE A 233 6.74 11.42 11.31
C ILE A 233 8.04 11.09 10.55
N GLU A 234 7.92 10.46 9.38
CA GLU A 234 9.07 10.19 8.50
C GLU A 234 9.78 11.47 8.03
N ASP A 235 9.04 12.53 7.69
CA ASP A 235 9.63 13.83 7.34
C ASP A 235 10.53 14.36 8.48
N VAL A 236 10.06 14.27 9.74
CA VAL A 236 10.80 14.71 10.93
C VAL A 236 12.05 13.86 11.14
N LEU A 237 11.90 12.53 11.15
CA LEU A 237 13.01 11.58 11.32
C LEU A 237 14.05 11.71 10.19
N HIS A 238 13.61 12.03 8.98
CA HIS A 238 14.51 12.27 7.86
C HIS A 238 15.31 13.57 8.06
N ALA A 239 14.65 14.66 8.46
CA ALA A 239 15.33 15.91 8.77
C ALA A 239 16.36 15.73 9.91
N ASP A 240 16.01 14.96 10.93
CA ASP A 240 16.92 14.53 12.01
C ASP A 240 18.16 13.81 11.47
N SER A 241 17.96 12.79 10.61
CA SER A 241 19.07 12.03 10.01
C SER A 241 20.03 12.91 9.20
N LEU A 242 19.54 13.96 8.54
CA LEU A 242 20.37 14.87 7.76
C LEU A 242 21.33 15.67 8.65
N THR A 243 20.92 16.03 9.89
CA THR A 243 21.80 16.77 10.83
C THR A 243 23.03 15.97 11.22
N HIS A 244 22.89 14.65 11.40
CA HIS A 244 24.01 13.75 11.71
C HIS A 244 24.97 13.59 10.52
N THR A 245 24.46 13.63 9.29
CA THR A 245 25.30 13.54 8.08
C THR A 245 26.00 14.85 7.73
N SER A 246 25.46 16.00 8.16
CA SER A 246 26.02 17.34 7.89
C SER A 246 27.06 17.81 8.91
N SER A 247 27.39 16.99 9.92
CA SER A 247 28.41 17.35 10.91
C SER A 247 29.79 17.46 10.24
N PRO A 248 30.54 18.58 10.41
CA PRO A 248 31.79 18.85 9.70
C PRO A 248 32.96 18.11 10.36
N ALA A 249 32.91 16.79 10.32
CA ALA A 249 34.01 15.91 10.73
C ALA A 249 34.16 14.77 9.73
N ASN A 250 34.39 15.14 8.46
CA ASN A 250 35.07 14.29 7.46
C ASN A 250 35.37 15.12 6.18
N SER A 251 36.09 16.22 6.35
CA SER A 251 36.93 16.74 5.28
C SER A 251 38.34 16.25 5.55
N LEU A 252 38.69 15.05 5.07
CA LEU A 252 40.05 14.63 4.76
C LEU A 252 40.02 13.29 4.00
N ASN A 253 40.48 13.37 2.76
CA ASN A 253 41.10 12.33 1.93
C ASN A 253 40.24 11.18 1.39
N SER A 254 39.90 11.28 0.10
CA SER A 254 40.50 10.40 -0.91
C SER A 254 40.09 10.87 -2.31
N ASP A 255 41.02 11.53 -3.00
CA ASP A 255 41.14 11.35 -4.44
C ASP A 255 41.41 9.87 -4.67
N ASP A 256 40.50 9.15 -5.32
CA ASP A 256 40.85 8.06 -6.23
C ASP A 256 39.63 7.54 -7.02
N ASP A 257 39.93 7.42 -8.32
CA ASP A 257 39.37 6.52 -9.31
C ASP A 257 38.00 6.81 -9.95
N ALA A 258 38.13 7.31 -11.18
CA ALA A 258 37.13 7.23 -12.22
C ALA A 258 36.86 5.76 -12.60
N THR A 259 35.68 5.53 -13.18
CA THR A 259 35.27 4.33 -13.94
C THR A 259 34.45 3.29 -13.16
N ARG A 260 33.11 3.38 -13.25
CA ARG A 260 32.24 2.22 -13.55
C ARG A 260 30.83 2.61 -13.97
N PRO A 261 30.16 1.79 -14.81
CA PRO A 261 29.13 2.22 -15.73
C PRO A 261 27.75 2.28 -15.08
N SER A 262 26.92 3.18 -15.61
CA SER A 262 25.49 3.29 -15.39
C SER A 262 24.79 1.95 -15.67
N SER A 263 24.54 1.15 -14.65
CA SER A 263 23.51 0.11 -14.72
C SER A 263 22.19 0.72 -14.22
N LEU A 264 21.24 0.86 -15.13
CA LEU A 264 19.84 1.15 -14.82
C LEU A 264 19.29 -0.04 -14.03
N TYR A 265 19.41 0.01 -12.71
CA TYR A 265 18.77 -0.95 -11.82
C TYR A 265 17.29 -0.58 -11.70
N THR A 266 16.45 -1.16 -12.57
CA THR A 266 15.01 -1.15 -12.39
C THR A 266 14.64 -2.09 -11.25
N PRO A 267 14.02 -1.61 -10.15
CA PRO A 267 13.61 -2.48 -9.06
C PRO A 267 12.47 -3.39 -9.52
N THR A 268 12.73 -4.70 -9.52
CA THR A 268 11.74 -5.75 -9.80
C THR A 268 11.19 -6.32 -8.49
N LEU A 269 9.96 -6.82 -8.47
CA LEU A 269 9.36 -7.49 -7.30
C LEU A 269 10.21 -8.67 -6.78
N SER A 270 10.98 -9.33 -7.66
CA SER A 270 11.92 -10.38 -7.29
C SER A 270 13.02 -9.91 -6.33
N ASN A 271 13.40 -8.63 -6.36
CA ASN A 271 14.40 -8.06 -5.45
C ASN A 271 13.86 -7.90 -4.02
N PHE A 272 12.54 -7.89 -3.86
CA PHE A 272 11.85 -7.87 -2.57
C PHE A 272 11.47 -9.26 -2.06
N ILE A 273 11.33 -10.26 -2.96
CA ILE A 273 10.92 -11.64 -2.66
C ILE A 273 12.15 -12.56 -2.53
N SER A 274 13.21 -12.13 -1.83
CA SER A 274 14.28 -13.07 -1.46
C SER A 274 13.77 -14.00 -0.36
N TRP A 275 13.30 -15.19 -0.75
CA TRP A 275 12.99 -16.29 0.17
C TRP A 275 14.18 -16.55 1.11
N ARG A 276 14.04 -16.25 2.41
CA ARG A 276 14.83 -16.91 3.46
C ARG A 276 14.05 -18.15 3.91
N PRO A 277 14.54 -19.38 3.66
CA PRO A 277 13.90 -20.57 4.17
C PRO A 277 14.34 -20.78 5.62
N SER A 278 13.50 -20.37 6.57
CA SER A 278 13.49 -20.95 7.92
C SER A 278 12.20 -20.55 8.65
N SER A 279 11.29 -21.52 8.75
CA SER A 279 10.30 -21.74 9.83
C SER A 279 9.65 -20.52 10.49
N SER A 280 8.38 -20.28 10.18
CA SER A 280 7.28 -20.41 11.15
C SER A 280 6.02 -19.71 10.61
N SER A 281 4.91 -20.38 10.80
CA SER A 281 3.53 -20.03 10.45
C SER A 281 3.09 -18.65 10.95
N ALA A 282 3.22 -17.60 10.15
CA ALA A 282 2.82 -16.24 10.54
C ALA A 282 1.98 -15.45 9.51
N TRP A 283 1.64 -15.99 8.34
CA TRP A 283 1.00 -15.21 7.27
C TRP A 283 -0.37 -15.74 6.85
N LYS A 284 -1.16 -16.26 7.81
CA LYS A 284 -2.50 -16.82 7.55
C LYS A 284 -3.66 -15.82 7.68
N THR A 285 -3.39 -14.53 7.82
CA THR A 285 -4.45 -13.52 7.90
C THR A 285 -4.04 -12.29 7.10
N CYS A 286 -4.35 -12.36 5.81
CA CYS A 286 -4.81 -11.20 5.04
C CYS A 286 -6.33 -11.29 4.94
#